data_AF-A0A916FXB3-F1
#
_entry.id   AF-A0A916FXB3-F1
#
_cell.length_a   1.000
_cell.length_b   1.000
_cell.length_c   1.000
_cell.angle_alpha   90.00
_cell.angle_beta   90.00
_cell.angle_gamma   90.00
#
_symmetry.space_group_name_H-M   'P 1'
#
loop_
_entity.id
_entity.type
_entity.pdbx_description
1 polymer ?
#
loop_
_entity_poly.entity_id
_entity_poly.type
_entity_poly.pdbx_seq_one_letter_code
_entity_poly.pdbx_strand_id
1 'polypeptide(L)' 'CAAFGKQCTPAKPLGATMVSSEGACAAYYRYARHTFAVVEEVVR' A
#
# COMPACT_ATOMS: atom_id res chain seq x y z
N CYS A 1 -7.10 -2.02 -0.42
CA CYS A 1 -7.19 -1.11 -1.59
C CYS A 1 -6.56 -1.81 -2.78
N ALA A 2 -7.28 -1.97 -3.90
CA ALA A 2 -6.82 -2.72 -5.06
C ALA A 2 -5.57 -2.13 -5.75
N ALA A 3 -5.33 -0.82 -5.61
CA ALA A 3 -4.17 -0.15 -6.20
C ALA A 3 -2.90 -0.23 -5.34
N PHE A 4 -3.01 -0.57 -4.05
CA PHE A 4 -1.92 -0.56 -3.10
C PHE A 4 -0.82 -1.56 -3.47
N GLY A 5 0.45 -1.12 -3.48
CA GLY A 5 1.60 -1.98 -3.80
C GLY A 5 1.76 -2.29 -5.30
N LYS A 6 0.73 -2.07 -6.12
CA LYS A 6 0.76 -2.24 -7.59
C LYS A 6 0.98 -0.90 -8.30
N GLN A 7 -0.04 -0.05 -8.26
CA GLN A 7 -0.04 1.27 -8.91
C GLN A 7 0.22 2.41 -7.93
N CYS A 8 -0.18 2.23 -6.67
CA CYS A 8 0.08 3.13 -5.56
C CYS A 8 1.30 2.62 -4.80
N THR A 9 2.42 3.32 -4.95
CA THR A 9 3.71 3.04 -4.30
C THR A 9 4.30 4.35 -3.75
N PRO A 10 5.34 4.32 -2.91
CA PRO A 10 6.01 5.56 -2.47
C PRO A 10 6.55 6.41 -3.63
N ALA A 11 6.98 5.78 -4.74
CA ALA A 11 7.44 6.48 -5.94
C ALA A 11 6.29 7.05 -6.80
N LYS A 12 5.12 6.41 -6.74
CA LYS A 12 3.91 6.84 -7.46
C LYS A 12 2.71 6.83 -6.50
N PRO A 13 2.59 7.83 -5.61
CA PRO A 13 1.49 7.89 -4.66
C PRO A 13 0.19 8.30 -5.37
N LEU A 14 -0.90 7.61 -5.05
CA LEU A 14 -2.23 7.95 -5.58
C LEU A 14 -3.11 8.72 -4.57
N GLY A 15 -2.65 8.91 -3.34
CA GLY A 15 -3.42 9.59 -2.30
C GLY A 15 -2.62 9.92 -1.05
N ALA A 16 -3.20 10.75 -0.18
CA ALA A 16 -2.57 11.29 1.02
C ALA A 16 -2.07 10.21 1.99
N THR A 17 -2.76 9.07 2.04
CA THR A 17 -2.39 7.92 2.88
C THR A 17 -1.06 7.26 2.47
N MET A 18 -0.58 7.50 1.24
CA MET A 18 0.72 7.04 0.73
C MET A 18 1.78 8.15 0.72
N VAL A 19 1.38 9.42 0.53
CA VAL A 19 2.31 10.56 0.54
C VAL A 19 2.81 10.87 1.95
N SER A 20 1.93 10.81 2.96
CA SER A 20 2.28 11.12 4.34
C SER A 20 3.16 10.01 4.95
N SER A 21 4.20 10.40 5.69
CA SER A 21 5.02 9.48 6.49
C SER A 21 4.24 8.77 7.59
N GLU A 22 3.17 9.40 8.07
CA GLU A 22 2.22 8.84 9.06
C GLU A 22 1.02 8.18 8.39
N GLY A 23 0.96 8.18 7.05
CA GLY A 23 -0.13 7.61 6.30
C GLY A 23 -0.19 6.09 6.43
N ALA A 24 -1.39 5.54 6.59
CA ALA A 24 -1.59 4.10 6.77
C ALA A 24 -0.96 3.27 5.63
N CYS A 25 -1.06 3.73 4.38
CA CYS A 25 -0.46 3.03 3.24
C CYS A 25 1.07 3.13 3.26
N ALA A 26 1.65 4.29 3.59
CA ALA A 26 3.09 4.45 3.71
C ALA A 26 3.67 3.60 4.85
N ALA A 27 3.02 3.59 6.01
CA ALA A 27 3.39 2.75 7.15
C ALA A 27 3.31 1.27 6.78
N TYR A 28 2.21 0.83 6.17
CA TYR A 28 2.07 -0.56 5.75
C TYR A 28 3.10 -0.96 4.69
N TYR A 29 3.40 -0.08 3.72
CA TYR A 29 4.42 -0.35 2.70
C TYR A 29 5.83 -0.51 3.31
N ARG A 30 6.13 0.25 4.38
CA ARG A 30 7.44 0.22 5.04
C ARG A 30 7.62 -0.95 6.01
N TYR A 31 6.55 -1.34 6.71
CA TYR A 31 6.65 -2.24 7.85
C TYR A 31 5.94 -3.59 7.67
N ALA A 32 5.09 -3.76 6.65
CA ALA A 32 4.48 -5.06 6.40
C ALA A 32 5.52 -6.05 5.88
N ARG A 33 5.75 -7.13 6.63
CA ARG A 33 6.57 -8.28 6.21
C ARG A 33 5.80 -9.04 5.12
N HIS A 34 6.21 -8.84 3.87
CA HIS A 34 5.82 -9.57 2.65
C HIS A 34 4.63 -10.56 2.75
N THR A 35 3.41 -10.06 2.92
CA THR A 35 2.16 -10.82 2.68
C THR A 35 1.37 -10.27 1.48
N PHE A 36 2.01 -9.47 0.63
CA PHE A 36 1.37 -8.81 -0.51
C PHE A 36 0.82 -9.78 -1.58
N ALA A 37 1.18 -11.07 -1.54
CA ALA A 37 0.62 -12.06 -2.46
C ALA A 37 -0.82 -12.48 -2.12
N VAL A 38 -1.28 -12.34 -0.86
CA VAL A 38 -2.62 -12.79 -0.43
C VAL A 38 -3.69 -11.69 -0.44
N VAL A 39 -3.32 -10.42 -0.65
CA VAL A 39 -4.30 -9.31 -0.62
C VAL A 39 -5.17 -9.21 -1.88
N GLU A 40 -4.84 -9.92 -2.97
CA GLU A 40 -5.75 -10.04 -4.13
C GLU A 40 -6.91 -11.00 -3.91
N GLU A 41 -6.73 -12.02 -3.05
CA GLU A 41 -7.81 -12.98 -2.78
C GLU A 41 -8.85 -12.40 -1.79
N VAL A 42 -8.41 -11.51 -0.88
CA VAL A 42 -9.27 -10.89 0.14
C VAL A 42 -10.01 -9.63 -0.34
N VAL A 43 -9.59 -9.02 -1.45
CA VAL A 43 -10.23 -7.82 -2.05
C VAL A 43 -11.03 -8.21 -3.30
N ARG A 44 -11.60 -9.41 -3.31
CA ARG A 44 -12.71 -9.80 -4.19
C ARG A 44 -13.99 -9.92 -3.38
#